data_AF-A0A943QKI8-F1
#
_entry.id   AF-A0A943QKI8-F1
#
_cell.length_a   1.000
_cell.length_b   1.000
_cell.length_c   1.000
_cell.angle_alpha   90.00
_cell.angle_beta   90.00
_cell.angle_gamma   90.00
#
_symmetry.space_group_name_H-M   'P 1'
#
loop_
_entity.id
_entity.type
_entity.pdbx_description
1 polymer ?
#
loop_
_entity_poly.entity_id
_entity_poly.type
_entity_poly.pdbx_seq_one_letter_code
_entity_poly.pdbx_strand_id
1 'polypeptide(L)'
;MRAIKKQITLKRLVIVLIFAIFVFNYIKQEVTIKRIKEDIVNSQEQLEELKIKNSKLEADLKKAGSNEYFEEQARKRLGMIKDGEKVVNSQKQN
;
A
#
# COMPACT_ATOMS: atom_id res chain seq x y z
N MET A 1 -2.88 -25.41 63.80
CA MET A 1 -1.87 -24.91 62.82
C MET A 1 -2.02 -25.43 61.39
N ARG A 2 -2.41 -26.69 61.14
CA ARG A 2 -2.52 -27.26 59.76
C ARG A 2 -3.52 -26.55 58.84
N ALA A 3 -4.71 -26.20 59.34
CA ALA A 3 -5.74 -25.52 58.53
C ALA A 3 -5.32 -24.11 58.06
N ILE A 4 -4.63 -23.35 58.92
CA ILE A 4 -4.13 -22.00 58.59
C ILE A 4 -3.05 -22.06 57.50
N LYS A 5 -2.11 -23.02 57.58
CA LYS A 5 -1.10 -23.22 56.52
C LYS A 5 -1.74 -23.62 55.18
N LYS A 6 -2.80 -24.44 55.19
CA LYS A 6 -3.55 -24.84 53.98
C LYS A 6 -4.29 -23.65 53.34
N GLN A 7 -4.86 -22.76 54.15
CA GLN A 7 -5.49 -21.52 53.67
C GLN A 7 -4.48 -20.56 53.02
N ILE A 8 -3.28 -20.40 53.61
CA ILE A 8 -2.23 -19.53 53.06
C ILE A 8 -1.68 -20.08 51.73
N THR A 9 -1.47 -21.40 51.63
CA THR A 9 -1.01 -22.05 50.39
C THR A 9 -2.05 -21.96 49.28
N LEU A 10 -3.34 -22.09 49.60
CA LEU A 10 -4.42 -21.92 48.62
C LEU A 10 -4.53 -20.47 48.11
N LYS A 11 -4.45 -19.47 49.00
CA LYS A 11 -4.44 -18.04 48.60
C LYS A 11 -3.26 -17.72 47.67
N ARG A 12 -2.08 -18.28 47.96
CA ARG A 12 -0.88 -18.09 47.12
C ARG A 12 -1.05 -18.74 45.74
N LEU A 13 -1.68 -19.92 45.67
CA LEU A 13 -2.00 -20.60 44.42
C LEU A 13 -2.94 -19.76 43.54
N VAL A 14 -3.98 -19.17 44.14
CA VAL A 14 -4.94 -18.31 43.42
C VAL A 14 -4.23 -17.07 42.85
N ILE A 15 -3.34 -16.43 43.62
CA ILE A 15 -2.55 -15.28 43.14
C ILE A 15 -1.67 -15.67 41.95
N VAL A 16 -0.99 -16.83 42.02
CA VAL A 16 -0.15 -17.33 40.92
C VAL A 16 -0.98 -17.62 39.67
N LEU A 17 -2.17 -18.21 39.83
CA LEU A 17 -3.08 -18.47 38.71
C LEU A 17 -3.56 -17.18 38.03
N ILE A 18 -3.93 -16.18 38.81
CA ILE A 18 -4.31 -14.86 38.28
C ILE A 18 -3.14 -14.25 37.51
N PHE A 19 -1.93 -14.28 38.08
CA PHE A 19 -0.73 -13.79 37.40
C PHE A 19 -0.43 -14.54 36.10
N ALA A 20 -0.59 -15.85 36.08
CA ALA A 20 -0.39 -16.67 34.88
C ALA A 20 -1.36 -16.27 33.76
N ILE A 21 -2.62 -15.99 34.10
CA ILE A 21 -3.62 -15.50 33.13
C ILE A 21 -3.19 -14.13 32.57
N PHE A 22 -2.73 -13.21 33.42
CA PHE A 22 -2.25 -11.90 32.96
C PHE A 22 -1.06 -12.02 32.01
N VAL A 23 -0.06 -12.82 32.37
CA VAL A 23 1.13 -13.05 31.53
C VAL A 23 0.75 -13.66 30.19
N PHE A 24 -0.16 -14.64 30.19
CA PHE A 24 -0.62 -15.27 28.94
C PHE A 24 -1.34 -14.28 28.02
N ASN A 25 -2.20 -13.43 28.57
CA ASN A 25 -2.87 -12.39 27.80
C ASN A 25 -1.89 -11.34 27.28
N TYR A 26 -0.89 -10.98 28.07
CA TYR A 26 0.15 -10.01 27.69
C TYR A 26 0.95 -10.50 26.48
N ILE A 27 1.41 -11.76 26.50
CA ILE A 27 2.16 -12.35 25.37
C ILE A 27 1.32 -12.36 24.09
N LYS A 28 0.04 -12.72 24.19
CA LYS A 28 -0.88 -12.68 23.04
C LYS A 28 -1.04 -11.27 22.48
N GLN A 29 -1.19 -10.27 23.36
CA GLN A 29 -1.27 -8.87 22.92
C GLN A 29 -0.01 -8.40 22.21
N GLU A 30 1.17 -8.80 22.67
CA GLU A 30 2.43 -8.41 22.03
C GLU A 30 2.53 -8.93 20.59
N VAL A 31 2.13 -10.18 20.35
CA VAL A 31 2.08 -10.75 18.98
C VAL A 31 1.06 -10.02 18.11
N THR A 32 -0.13 -9.74 18.64
CA THR A 32 -1.16 -8.99 17.90
C THR A 32 -0.70 -7.58 17.54
N ILE A 33 -0.03 -6.88 18.45
CA ILE A 33 0.50 -5.54 18.18
C ILE A 33 1.56 -5.58 17.08
N LYS A 34 2.44 -6.59 17.06
CA LYS A 34 3.43 -6.75 15.99
C LYS A 34 2.75 -6.90 14.62
N ARG A 35 1.75 -7.78 14.53
CA ARG A 35 0.97 -7.97 13.28
C ARG A 35 0.27 -6.69 12.84
N ILE A 36 -0.40 -5.99 13.75
CA ILE A 36 -1.09 -4.73 13.44
C ILE A 36 -0.09 -3.70 12.90
N LYS A 37 1.12 -3.61 13.47
CA LYS A 37 2.15 -2.70 12.96
C LYS A 37 2.61 -3.08 11.56
N GLU A 38 2.84 -4.36 11.29
CA GLU A 38 3.19 -4.85 9.96
C GLU A 38 2.07 -4.55 8.95
N ASP A 39 0.81 -4.80 9.31
CA ASP A 39 -0.35 -4.51 8.46
C ASP A 39 -0.47 -3.00 8.16
N ILE A 40 -0.19 -2.14 9.14
CA ILE A 40 -0.18 -0.68 8.98
C ILE A 40 0.92 -0.23 8.01
N VAL A 41 2.11 -0.83 8.08
CA VAL A 41 3.21 -0.52 7.15
C VAL A 41 2.84 -0.95 5.74
N ASN A 42 2.42 -2.21 5.56
CA ASN A 42 2.01 -2.74 4.26
C ASN A 42 0.86 -1.94 3.65
N SER A 43 -0.12 -1.54 4.45
CA SER A 43 -1.26 -0.74 3.98
C SER A 43 -0.84 0.67 3.55
N GLN A 44 0.14 1.27 4.23
CA GLN A 44 0.69 2.56 3.84
C GLN A 44 1.48 2.48 2.55
N GLU A 45 2.32 1.46 2.38
CA GLU A 45 3.05 1.23 1.13
C GLU A 45 2.09 1.05 -0.05
N GLN A 46 1.05 0.23 0.10
CA GLN A 46 0.02 0.06 -0.93
C GLN A 46 -0.73 1.35 -1.24
N LEU A 47 -1.04 2.16 -0.22
CA LEU A 47 -1.69 3.45 -0.40
C LEU A 47 -0.80 4.42 -1.19
N GLU A 48 0.50 4.46 -0.89
CA GLU A 48 1.46 5.30 -1.58
C GLU A 48 1.63 4.86 -3.04
N GLU A 49 1.74 3.56 -3.29
CA GLU A 49 1.80 2.99 -4.64
C GLU A 49 0.55 3.35 -5.46
N LEU A 50 -0.64 3.21 -4.87
CA LEU A 50 -1.90 3.59 -5.51
C LEU A 50 -1.96 5.09 -5.80
N LYS A 51 -1.49 5.95 -4.89
CA LYS A 51 -1.44 7.40 -5.11
C LYS A 51 -0.51 7.76 -6.26
N ILE A 52 0.66 7.15 -6.34
CA ILE A 52 1.61 7.35 -7.44
C ILE A 52 0.99 6.90 -8.77
N LYS A 53 0.37 5.72 -8.80
CA LYS A 53 -0.32 5.21 -10.00
C LYS A 53 -1.45 6.14 -10.43
N ASN A 54 -2.27 6.61 -9.48
CA ASN A 54 -3.36 7.52 -9.79
C ASN A 54 -2.85 8.87 -10.32
N SER A 55 -1.84 9.45 -9.69
CA SER A 55 -1.23 10.70 -10.16
C SER A 55 -0.65 10.57 -11.57
N LYS A 56 -0.02 9.42 -11.88
CA LYS A 56 0.48 9.12 -13.22
C LYS A 56 -0.66 8.99 -14.23
N LEU A 57 -1.73 8.28 -13.89
CA LEU A 57 -2.91 8.14 -14.73
C LEU A 57 -3.59 9.49 -14.98
N GLU A 58 -3.69 10.36 -13.98
CA GLU A 58 -4.19 11.73 -14.14
C GLU A 58 -3.31 12.57 -15.07
N ALA A 59 -1.98 12.43 -14.95
CA ALA A 59 -1.06 13.11 -15.86
C ALA A 59 -1.18 12.58 -17.30
N ASP A 60 -1.34 11.27 -17.47
CA ASP A 60 -1.54 10.64 -18.77
C ASP A 60 -2.91 11.02 -19.37
N LEU A 61 -3.97 11.13 -18.56
CA LEU A 61 -5.28 11.63 -18.98
C LEU A 61 -5.22 13.11 -19.37
N LYS A 62 -4.48 13.94 -18.63
CA LYS A 62 -4.26 15.34 -19.02
C LYS A 62 -3.50 15.47 -20.33
N LYS A 63 -2.54 14.58 -20.59
CA LYS A 63 -1.83 14.51 -21.88
C LYS A 63 -2.73 13.99 -23.00
N ALA A 64 -3.48 12.92 -22.77
CA ALA A 64 -4.41 12.37 -23.76
C ALA A 64 -5.58 13.32 -24.05
N GLY A 65 -5.98 14.11 -23.04
CA GLY A 65 -6.99 15.17 -23.12
C GLY A 65 -6.44 16.50 -23.63
N SER A 66 -5.12 16.65 -23.84
CA SER A 66 -4.55 17.90 -24.31
C SER A 66 -4.85 18.07 -25.80
N ASN A 67 -5.19 19.30 -26.18
CA ASN A 67 -5.49 19.65 -27.57
C ASN A 67 -4.33 19.29 -28.52
N GLU A 68 -3.09 19.31 -28.02
CA GLU A 68 -1.88 18.94 -28.73
C GLU A 68 -1.80 17.44 -29.06
N TYR A 69 -2.20 16.56 -28.13
CA TYR A 69 -2.26 15.12 -28.43
C TYR A 69 -3.36 14.84 -29.46
N PHE A 70 -4.53 15.48 -29.34
CA PHE A 70 -5.58 15.34 -30.34
C PHE A 70 -5.17 15.92 -31.71
N GLU A 71 -4.50 17.07 -31.75
CA GLU A 71 -3.95 17.66 -32.97
C GLU A 71 -2.93 16.73 -33.62
N GLU A 72 -1.99 16.17 -32.84
CA GLU A 72 -0.98 15.24 -33.34
C GLU A 72 -1.60 13.94 -33.86
N GLN A 73 -2.57 13.36 -33.15
CA GLN A 73 -3.28 12.15 -33.60
C GLN A 73 -4.16 12.43 -34.81
N ALA A 74 -4.83 13.57 -34.87
CA ALA A 74 -5.61 14.00 -36.03
C ALA A 74 -4.69 14.21 -37.25
N ARG A 75 -3.56 14.90 -37.08
CA ARG A 75 -2.53 15.08 -38.12
C ARG A 75 -2.02 13.74 -38.66
N LYS A 76 -1.68 12.79 -37.77
CA LYS A 76 -1.23 11.44 -38.15
C LYS A 76 -2.29 10.68 -38.94
N ARG A 77 -3.56 10.76 -38.54
CA ARG A 77 -4.67 10.08 -39.23
C ARG A 77 -5.07 10.74 -40.56
N LEU A 78 -4.95 12.05 -40.65
CA LEU A 78 -5.28 12.84 -41.85
C LEU A 78 -4.09 13.01 -42.81
N GLY A 79 -2.90 12.50 -42.45
CA GLY A 79 -1.69 12.66 -43.27
C GLY A 79 -1.21 14.11 -43.39
N MET A 80 -1.56 14.97 -42.44
CA MET A 80 -1.22 16.40 -42.47
C MET A 80 0.16 16.66 -41.85
N ILE A 81 0.91 17.64 -42.36
CA ILE A 81 2.30 17.96 -41.95
C ILE A 81 2.33 19.41 -41.41
N LYS A 82 3.04 19.67 -40.30
CA LYS A 82 2.94 20.97 -39.60
C LYS A 82 3.86 21.94 -40.30
N ASP A 83 3.51 23.23 -40.33
CA ASP A 83 4.37 24.24 -40.95
C ASP A 83 5.77 24.19 -40.31
N GLY A 84 6.78 23.83 -41.11
CA GLY A 84 8.17 23.63 -40.66
C GLY A 84 8.66 22.17 -40.64
N GLU A 85 7.79 21.16 -40.75
CA GLU A 85 8.19 19.75 -40.87
C GLU A 85 8.48 19.36 -42.33
N LYS A 86 9.69 18.85 -42.63
CA LYS A 86 10.03 18.27 -43.94
C LYS A 86 9.65 16.79 -43.97
N VAL A 87 8.82 16.40 -44.94
CA VAL A 87 8.56 14.98 -45.24
C VAL A 87 9.81 14.37 -45.86
N VAL A 88 10.52 13.55 -45.10
CA VAL A 88 11.55 12.67 -45.65
C VAL A 88 10.85 11.42 -46.14
N ASN A 89 10.36 11.45 -47.39
CA ASN A 89 9.89 10.24 -48.04
C ASN A 89 11.10 9.32 -48.26
N SER A 90 11.26 8.31 -47.41
CA SER A 90 12.13 7.16 -47.70
C SER A 90 11.47 6.29 -48.77
N GLN A 91 11.32 6.82 -49.99
CA GLN A 91 11.12 5.96 -51.14
C GLN A 91 12.44 5.21 -51.34
N LYS A 92 12.45 3.93 -50.96
CA LYS A 92 13.43 2.99 -51.50
C LYS A 92 13.30 3.06 -53.02
N GLN A 93 14.28 3.65 -53.68
CA GLN A 93 14.50 3.48 -55.11
C GLN A 93 14.78 1.99 -55.35
N ASN A 94 13.89 1.39 -56.13
CA ASN A 94 14.01 0.16 -56.93
C ASN A 94 14.89 -0.97 -56.39
#